data_AF-G3TMS1-F1
#
_entry.id   AF-G3TMS1-F1
#
_cell.length_a   1.000
_cell.length_b   1.000
_cell.length_c   1.000
_cell.angle_alpha   90.00
_cell.angle_beta   90.00
_cell.angle_gamma   90.00
#
_symmetry.space_group_name_H-M   'P 1'
#
loop_
_entity.id
_entity.type
_entity.pdbx_description
1 polymer ?
#
loop_
_entity_poly.entity_id
_entity_poly.type
_entity_poly.pdbx_seq_one_letter_code
_entity_poly.pdbx_strand_id
1 'polypeptide(L)'
;TIWTLRVRFLEERVLPHWAAFTIWNAGKQGRRLYRSLEAANRQKVVAFCDVDERKIKKGFYCYEDAQERPKPRVPILHFRAAQPPFIICVKLDLTGGAFEDNLRSLHLQEGRDFFHFS
;
A
#
# COMPACT_ATOMS: atom_id res chain seq x y z
N THR A 1 -13.20 15.68 -0.53
CA THR A 1 -12.17 16.12 0.45
C THR A 1 -10.79 16.00 -0.19
N ILE A 2 -9.73 16.55 0.41
CA ILE A 2 -8.34 16.39 -0.09
C ILE A 2 -8.00 14.90 -0.29
N TRP A 3 -8.48 14.03 0.61
CA TRP A 3 -8.34 12.58 0.48
C TRP A 3 -8.93 12.05 -0.84
N THR A 4 -10.18 12.39 -1.16
CA THR A 4 -10.85 11.95 -2.39
C THR A 4 -10.07 12.38 -3.63
N LEU A 5 -9.57 13.62 -3.65
CA LEU A 5 -8.79 14.14 -4.79
C LEU A 5 -7.47 13.38 -4.97
N ARG A 6 -6.79 13.02 -3.88
CA ARG A 6 -5.55 12.25 -3.91
C ARG A 6 -5.76 10.81 -4.38
N VAL A 7 -6.82 10.16 -3.90
CA VAL A 7 -7.19 8.82 -4.39
C VAL A 7 -7.50 8.87 -5.88
N ARG A 8 -8.31 9.83 -6.31
CA ARG A 8 -8.64 10.00 -7.73
C ARG A 8 -7.40 10.25 -8.60
N PHE A 9 -6.50 11.12 -8.17
CA PHE A 9 -5.23 11.35 -8.86
C PHE A 9 -4.43 10.04 -8.99
N LEU A 10 -4.35 9.26 -7.91
CA LEU A 10 -3.64 7.99 -7.91
C LEU A 10 -4.24 7.03 -8.96
N GLU A 11 -5.57 6.91 -8.99
CA GLU A 11 -6.29 6.03 -9.91
C GLU A 11 -6.23 6.48 -11.38
N GLU A 12 -6.17 7.79 -11.64
CA GLU A 12 -6.13 8.34 -13.00
C GLU A 12 -4.72 8.48 -13.57
N ARG A 13 -3.70 8.63 -12.72
CA ARG A 13 -2.33 9.03 -13.15
C ARG A 13 -1.24 8.02 -12.82
N VAL A 14 -1.42 7.18 -11.82
CA VAL A 14 -0.38 6.25 -11.35
C VAL A 14 -0.79 4.81 -11.64
N LEU A 15 -1.93 4.36 -11.08
CA LEU A 15 -2.38 2.97 -11.15
C LEU A 15 -2.71 2.45 -12.56
N PRO A 16 -3.03 3.28 -13.59
CA PRO A 16 -3.21 2.77 -14.96
C PRO A 16 -1.94 2.15 -15.53
N HIS A 17 -0.76 2.57 -15.05
CA HIS A 17 0.53 2.09 -15.55
C HIS A 17 1.02 0.83 -14.85
N TRP A 18 0.34 0.38 -13.78
CA TRP A 18 0.76 -0.76 -12.97
C TRP A 18 -0.28 -1.89 -13.03
N ALA A 19 0.18 -3.09 -13.36
CA ALA A 19 -0.67 -4.29 -13.36
C ALA A 19 -0.98 -4.79 -11.94
N ALA A 20 -0.04 -4.58 -11.02
CA ALA A 20 -0.14 -4.94 -9.61
C ALA A 20 0.73 -3.98 -8.78
N PHE A 21 0.43 -3.84 -7.48
CA PHE A 21 1.24 -3.04 -6.57
C PHE A 21 1.08 -3.47 -5.10
N THR A 22 2.04 -3.08 -4.27
CA THR A 22 2.01 -3.27 -2.81
C THR A 22 1.70 -1.95 -2.11
N ILE A 23 0.87 -1.98 -1.06
CA ILE A 23 0.68 -0.82 -0.17
C ILE A 23 1.62 -0.94 1.04
N TRP A 24 2.58 -0.02 1.15
CA TRP A 24 3.46 0.06 2.33
C TRP A 24 2.76 0.87 3.43
N ASN A 25 2.22 0.14 4.41
CA ASN A 25 1.53 0.53 5.66
C ASN A 25 0.32 -0.38 5.86
N ALA A 26 0.47 -1.44 6.65
CA ALA A 26 -0.63 -2.36 6.96
C ALA A 26 -1.57 -1.84 8.09
N GLY A 27 -1.49 -0.55 8.42
CA GLY A 27 -2.26 0.13 9.47
C GLY A 27 -3.41 0.99 8.94
N LYS A 28 -3.76 2.04 9.68
CA LYS A 28 -4.97 2.85 9.44
C LYS A 28 -4.99 3.50 8.05
N GLN A 29 -3.89 4.15 7.64
CA GLN A 29 -3.87 4.91 6.38
C GLN A 29 -3.84 3.99 5.15
N GLY A 30 -2.98 2.98 5.11
CA GLY A 30 -2.96 2.04 3.98
C GLY A 30 -4.27 1.26 3.83
N ARG A 31 -4.88 0.79 4.93
CA ARG A 31 -6.22 0.16 4.88
C ARG A 31 -7.32 1.13 4.47
N ARG A 32 -7.20 2.42 4.79
CA ARG A 32 -8.15 3.44 4.32
C ARG A 32 -7.99 3.66 2.82
N LEU A 33 -6.76 3.72 2.30
CA LEU A 33 -6.50 3.80 0.86
C LEU A 33 -7.13 2.62 0.14
N TYR A 34 -6.80 1.38 0.52
CA TYR A 34 -7.37 0.17 -0.08
C TYR A 34 -8.90 0.16 -0.15
N ARG A 35 -9.57 0.62 0.92
CA ARG A 35 -11.04 0.73 0.95
C ARG A 35 -11.58 1.82 0.04
N SER A 36 -10.80 2.89 -0.15
CA SER A 36 -11.18 4.04 -0.98
C SER A 36 -10.95 3.83 -2.48
N LEU A 37 -10.15 2.84 -2.87
CA LEU A 37 -9.94 2.49 -4.29
C LEU A 37 -11.22 1.94 -4.92
N GLU A 38 -11.38 2.19 -6.21
CA GLU A 38 -12.33 1.48 -7.06
C GLU A 38 -12.00 0.00 -7.15
N ALA A 39 -13.00 -0.83 -7.44
CA ALA A 39 -12.85 -2.28 -7.46
C ALA A 39 -11.71 -2.76 -8.38
N ALA A 40 -11.60 -2.20 -9.58
CA ALA A 40 -10.57 -2.56 -10.56
C ALA A 40 -9.16 -2.28 -10.05
N ASN A 41 -8.94 -1.15 -9.38
CA ASN A 41 -7.62 -0.81 -8.82
C ASN A 41 -7.35 -1.55 -7.51
N ARG A 42 -8.38 -1.84 -6.72
CA ARG A 42 -8.27 -2.65 -5.51
C ARG A 42 -7.77 -4.07 -5.82
N GLN A 43 -8.21 -4.66 -6.93
CA GLN A 43 -7.78 -5.99 -7.39
C GLN A 43 -6.29 -6.05 -7.77
N LYS A 44 -5.67 -4.91 -8.06
CA LYS A 44 -4.22 -4.81 -8.34
C LYS A 44 -3.37 -4.88 -7.06
N VAL A 45 -3.98 -4.76 -5.87
CA VAL A 45 -3.24 -4.79 -4.60
C VAL A 45 -2.89 -6.23 -4.25
N VAL A 46 -1.62 -6.58 -4.40
CA VAL A 46 -1.14 -7.96 -4.14
C VAL A 46 -0.73 -8.19 -2.70
N ALA A 47 -0.33 -7.14 -1.98
CA ALA A 47 0.05 -7.21 -0.58
C ALA A 47 -0.08 -5.85 0.12
N PHE A 48 -0.22 -5.91 1.44
CA PHE A 48 0.31 -4.89 2.32
C PHE A 48 1.71 -5.30 2.76
N CYS A 49 2.56 -4.32 3.04
CA CYS A 49 3.79 -4.58 3.79
C CYS A 49 3.98 -3.61 4.96
N ASP A 50 4.76 -4.07 5.93
CA ASP A 50 5.08 -3.31 7.14
C ASP A 50 6.42 -3.80 7.75
N VAL A 51 6.91 -3.09 8.77
CA VAL A 51 8.02 -3.54 9.64
C VAL A 51 7.51 -4.04 10.99
N ASP A 52 6.26 -3.71 11.34
CA ASP A 52 5.64 -4.12 12.59
C ASP A 52 5.33 -5.62 12.57
N GLU A 53 6.08 -6.40 13.35
CA GLU A 53 5.91 -7.84 13.48
C GLU A 53 4.49 -8.26 13.90
N ARG A 54 3.78 -7.46 14.70
CA ARG A 54 2.42 -7.81 15.12
C ARG A 54 1.47 -7.77 13.92
N LYS A 55 1.67 -6.82 12.99
CA LYS A 55 0.89 -6.76 11.76
C LYS A 55 1.26 -7.89 10.81
N ILE A 56 2.55 -8.22 10.70
CA ILE A 56 3.03 -9.31 9.84
C ILE A 56 2.53 -10.67 10.36
N LYS A 57 2.58 -10.91 11.68
CA LYS A 57 2.08 -12.14 12.32
C LYS A 57 0.57 -12.34 12.13
N LYS A 58 -0.20 -11.26 11.90
CA LYS A 58 -1.62 -11.38 11.52
C LYS A 58 -1.80 -12.07 10.16
N GLY A 59 -0.79 -12.05 9.29
CA GLY A 59 -0.74 -12.75 8.01
C GLY A 59 -1.52 -12.09 6.88
N PHE A 60 -2.70 -11.51 7.15
CA PHE A 60 -3.53 -10.86 6.13
C PHE A 60 -4.45 -9.77 6.70
N TYR A 61 -4.87 -8.86 5.82
CA TYR A 61 -5.98 -7.95 6.01
C TYR A 61 -7.23 -8.51 5.29
N CYS A 62 -8.35 -8.58 6.00
CA CYS A 62 -9.66 -8.90 5.43
C CYS A 62 -10.46 -7.60 5.28
N TYR A 63 -11.02 -7.35 4.09
CA TYR A 63 -11.94 -6.22 3.91
C TYR A 63 -13.37 -6.62 4.29
N GLU A 64 -13.71 -6.36 5.55
CA GLU A 64 -14.98 -6.84 6.12
C GLU A 64 -16.24 -6.29 5.46
N ASP A 65 -16.20 -5.05 4.96
CA ASP A 65 -17.35 -4.37 4.33
C ASP A 65 -17.50 -4.71 2.83
N ALA A 66 -16.59 -5.52 2.28
CA ALA A 66 -16.70 -5.98 0.90
C ALA A 66 -17.96 -6.82 0.71
N GLN A 67 -18.69 -6.56 -0.37
CA GLN A 67 -19.88 -7.33 -0.74
C GLN A 67 -19.49 -8.67 -1.40
N GLU A 68 -18.31 -8.75 -2.01
CA GLU A 68 -17.76 -9.96 -2.64
C GLU A 68 -17.63 -11.14 -1.66
N ARG A 69 -17.85 -12.36 -2.18
CA ARG A 69 -17.70 -13.62 -1.45
C ARG A 69 -16.86 -14.61 -2.27
N PRO A 70 -15.76 -15.17 -1.71
CA PRO A 70 -15.23 -14.94 -0.37
C PRO A 70 -14.74 -13.50 -0.17
N LYS A 71 -14.70 -13.03 1.09
CA LYS A 71 -14.23 -11.66 1.37
C LYS A 71 -12.77 -11.50 0.89
N PRO A 72 -12.40 -10.37 0.28
CA PRO A 72 -11.03 -10.11 -0.15
C PRO A 72 -10.06 -10.19 1.03
N ARG A 73 -9.02 -11.02 0.87
CA ARG A 73 -7.92 -11.17 1.83
C ARG A 73 -6.62 -10.77 1.14
N VAL A 74 -5.96 -9.76 1.68
CA VAL A 74 -4.69 -9.24 1.17
C VAL A 74 -3.59 -9.61 2.15
N PRO A 75 -2.52 -10.32 1.74
CA PRO A 75 -1.45 -10.72 2.64
C PRO A 75 -0.75 -9.51 3.26
N ILE A 76 -0.21 -9.66 4.46
CA ILE A 76 0.66 -8.68 5.12
C ILE A 76 2.06 -9.28 5.22
N LEU A 77 2.98 -8.70 4.47
CA LEU A 77 4.37 -9.18 4.38
C LEU A 77 5.31 -8.26 5.15
N HIS A 78 6.48 -8.79 5.52
CA HIS A 78 7.61 -7.92 5.86
C HIS A 78 8.04 -7.16 4.61
N PHE A 79 8.45 -5.89 4.73
CA PHE A 79 8.77 -5.05 3.56
C PHE A 79 9.81 -5.66 2.62
N ARG A 80 10.81 -6.38 3.16
CA ARG A 80 11.84 -7.08 2.36
C ARG A 80 11.31 -8.23 1.49
N ALA A 81 10.15 -8.77 1.83
CA ALA A 81 9.50 -9.85 1.08
C ALA A 81 8.44 -9.32 0.10
N ALA A 82 8.13 -8.02 0.14
CA ALA A 82 7.15 -7.41 -0.73
C ALA A 82 7.78 -6.99 -2.06
N GLN A 83 6.96 -6.91 -3.10
CA GLN A 83 7.41 -6.59 -4.45
C GLN A 83 6.95 -5.19 -4.89
N PRO A 84 7.81 -4.43 -5.61
CA PRO A 84 7.41 -3.19 -6.26
C PRO A 84 6.42 -3.47 -7.41
N PRO A 85 5.67 -2.46 -7.86
CA PRO A 85 5.72 -1.08 -7.39
C PRO A 85 5.00 -0.86 -6.06
N PHE A 86 5.43 0.14 -5.28
CA PHE A 86 4.86 0.46 -3.97
C PHE A 86 4.04 1.74 -3.99
N ILE A 87 2.86 1.72 -3.36
CA ILE A 87 2.24 2.93 -2.84
C ILE A 87 2.66 3.11 -1.39
N ILE A 88 3.46 4.14 -1.13
CA ILE A 88 3.95 4.45 0.21
C ILE A 88 2.88 5.27 0.94
N CYS A 89 2.26 4.65 1.95
CA CYS A 89 1.32 5.31 2.85
C CYS A 89 1.94 5.55 4.24
N VAL A 90 3.27 5.63 4.33
CA VAL A 90 4.01 6.01 5.53
C VAL A 90 4.35 7.49 5.41
N LYS A 91 4.17 8.24 6.51
CA LYS A 91 4.58 9.65 6.55
C LYS A 91 6.09 9.73 6.67
N LEU A 92 6.69 10.57 5.84
CA LEU A 92 8.10 10.92 5.90
C LEU A 92 8.42 11.63 7.21
N ASP A 93 9.67 11.51 7.65
CA ASP A 93 10.27 12.21 8.80
C ASP A 93 9.66 11.91 10.19
N LEU A 94 8.68 11.00 10.26
CA LEU A 94 8.05 10.62 11.54
C LEU A 94 8.69 9.41 12.22
N THR A 95 9.67 8.78 11.57
CA THR A 95 10.31 7.56 12.07
C THR A 95 11.80 7.75 12.40
N GLY A 96 12.26 9.01 12.47
CA GLY A 96 13.67 9.32 12.71
C GLY A 96 14.61 8.76 11.64
N GLY A 97 14.16 8.68 10.39
CA GLY A 97 14.93 8.16 9.25
C GLY A 97 14.78 6.65 9.02
N ALA A 98 14.19 5.89 9.95
CA ALA A 98 14.14 4.43 9.84
C ALA A 98 13.33 3.94 8.63
N PHE A 99 12.23 4.62 8.28
CA PHE A 99 11.45 4.31 7.08
C PHE A 99 12.26 4.61 5.81
N GLU A 100 12.91 5.76 5.77
CA GLU A 100 13.72 6.24 4.65
C GLU A 100 14.92 5.30 4.42
N ASP A 101 15.58 4.81 5.47
CA ASP A 101 16.63 3.80 5.40
C ASP A 101 16.15 2.47 4.82
N ASN A 102 14.98 2.01 5.28
CA ASN A 102 14.37 0.78 4.75
C ASN A 102 14.03 0.93 3.26
N LEU A 103 13.44 2.06 2.86
CA LEU A 103 13.14 2.34 1.46
C LEU A 103 14.43 2.40 0.61
N ARG A 104 15.47 3.09 1.10
CA ARG A 104 16.79 3.16 0.45
C ARG A 104 17.43 1.79 0.28
N SER A 105 17.26 0.90 1.25
CA SER A 105 17.81 -0.47 1.19
C SER A 105 17.21 -1.34 0.08
N LEU A 106 16.04 -0.95 -0.47
CA LEU A 106 15.40 -1.66 -1.58
C LEU A 106 15.91 -1.19 -2.95
N HIS A 107 16.70 -0.12 -3.03
CA HIS A 107 17.25 0.43 -4.28
C HIS A 107 16.18 0.75 -5.34
N LEU A 108 15.04 1.30 -4.91
CA LEU A 108 13.90 1.61 -5.78
C LEU A 108 13.93 3.06 -6.25
N GLN A 109 13.32 3.34 -7.40
CA GLN A 109 13.20 4.68 -7.97
C GLN A 109 11.77 5.22 -7.86
N GLU A 110 11.61 6.45 -7.35
CA GLU A 110 10.31 7.13 -7.30
C GLU A 110 9.76 7.40 -8.71
N GLY A 111 8.45 7.26 -8.89
CA GLY A 111 7.76 7.44 -10.16
C GLY A 111 7.83 6.22 -11.08
N ARG A 112 8.70 5.25 -10.77
CA ARG A 112 8.81 3.96 -11.46
C ARG A 112 8.41 2.81 -10.55
N ASP A 113 9.15 2.65 -9.46
CA ASP A 113 9.05 1.52 -8.54
C ASP A 113 8.27 1.86 -7.26
N PHE A 114 8.05 3.15 -6.97
CA PHE A 114 7.14 3.55 -5.91
C PHE A 114 6.56 4.95 -6.14
N PHE A 115 5.49 5.26 -5.41
CA PHE A 115 4.85 6.57 -5.37
C PHE A 115 4.42 6.91 -3.93
N HIS A 116 4.72 8.13 -3.46
CA HIS A 116 4.29 8.60 -2.15
C HIS A 116 2.83 9.06 -2.16
N PHE A 117 2.00 8.40 -1.36
CA PHE A 117 0.63 8.84 -1.10
C PHE A 117 0.61 9.77 0.12
N SER A 118 0.93 11.04 -0.10
CA SER A 118 0.93 12.12 0.90
C SER A 118 -0.44 12.72 1.09
#